data_AF-A0A0F8WJM4-F1
#
_entry.id   AF-A0A0F8WJM4-F1
#
_cell.length_a   1.000
_cell.length_b   1.000
_cell.length_c   1.000
_cell.angle_alpha   90.00
_cell.angle_beta   90.00
_cell.angle_gamma   90.00
#
_symmetry.space_group_name_H-M   'P 1'
#
loop_
_entity.id
_entity.type
_entity.pdbx_description
1 polymer ?
#
loop_
_entity_poly.entity_id
_entity_poly.type
_entity_poly.pdbx_seq_one_letter_code
_entity_poly.pdbx_strand_id
1 'polypeptide(L)' 'MNVAEAFKTMSYGTAPESSSNVDAWLKEHEAGFKMFINGEWVAASETFSTKNPANGKLLGMV' A
#
# COMPACT_ATOMS: atom_id res chain seq x y z
N MET A 1 12.45 -30.70 -11.96
CA MET A 1 11.64 -29.45 -11.88
C MET A 1 10.28 -29.83 -11.33
N ASN A 2 10.01 -29.52 -10.06
CA ASN A 2 8.67 -29.71 -9.50
C ASN A 2 7.86 -28.41 -9.62
N VAL A 3 6.53 -28.51 -9.57
CA VAL A 3 5.62 -27.36 -9.71
C VAL A 3 5.90 -26.27 -8.68
N ALA A 4 6.24 -26.61 -7.44
CA ALA A 4 6.56 -25.66 -6.38
C ALA A 4 7.87 -24.88 -6.61
N GLU A 5 8.88 -25.47 -7.26
CA GLU A 5 10.10 -24.73 -7.65
C GLU A 5 9.79 -23.71 -8.75
N ALA A 6 8.96 -24.06 -9.72
CA ALA A 6 8.56 -23.15 -10.79
C ALA A 6 7.83 -21.91 -10.26
N PHE A 7 6.95 -22.05 -9.27
CA PHE A 7 6.28 -20.91 -8.62
C PHE A 7 7.23 -20.03 -7.80
N LYS A 8 8.28 -20.59 -7.19
CA LYS A 8 9.26 -19.82 -6.41
C LYS A 8 10.19 -18.98 -7.28
N THR A 9 10.52 -19.47 -8.47
CA THR A 9 11.46 -18.81 -9.39
C THR A 9 10.76 -18.03 -10.50
N MET A 10 9.43 -17.96 -10.49
CA MET A 10 8.68 -17.22 -11.50
C MET A 10 8.95 -15.73 -11.35
N SER A 11 9.66 -15.14 -12.30
CA SER A 11 9.85 -13.68 -12.34
C SER A 11 8.51 -13.00 -12.60
N TYR A 12 8.08 -12.18 -11.65
CA TYR A 12 6.99 -11.24 -11.89
C TYR A 12 7.45 -10.18 -12.90
N GLY A 13 6.61 -9.90 -13.90
CA GLY A 13 6.86 -8.79 -14.81
C GLY A 13 6.86 -7.45 -14.07
N THR A 14 7.55 -6.46 -14.63
CA THR A 14 7.50 -5.09 -14.08
C THR A 14 6.07 -4.57 -14.15
N ALA A 15 5.60 -3.88 -13.11
CA ALA A 15 4.31 -3.21 -13.15
C ALA A 15 4.36 -2.08 -14.20
N PRO A 16 3.63 -2.21 -15.34
CA PRO A 16 3.70 -1.23 -16.42
C PRO A 16 2.78 -0.02 -16.17
N GLU A 17 1.84 -0.17 -15.24
CA GLU A 17 0.84 0.82 -14.91
C GLU A 17 1.46 2.04 -14.21
N SER A 18 0.96 3.23 -14.54
CA SER A 18 1.39 4.46 -13.86
C SER A 18 0.89 4.50 -12.43
N SER A 19 1.77 4.84 -11.49
CA SER A 19 1.43 5.11 -10.08
C SER A 19 1.08 6.57 -9.79
N SER A 20 1.16 7.47 -10.80
CA SER A 20 1.06 8.92 -10.61
C SER A 20 -0.21 9.39 -9.89
N ASN A 21 -1.36 8.80 -10.21
CA ASN A 21 -2.63 9.19 -9.59
C ASN A 21 -2.69 8.77 -8.11
N VAL A 22 -2.12 7.61 -7.79
CA VAL A 22 -2.05 7.11 -6.41
C VAL A 22 -1.04 7.95 -5.62
N ASP A 23 0.11 8.26 -6.19
CA ASP A 23 1.09 9.13 -5.55
C ASP A 23 0.49 10.52 -5.23
N ALA A 24 -0.31 11.09 -6.14
CA ALA A 24 -1.00 12.36 -5.91
C ALA A 24 -2.03 12.24 -4.77
N TRP A 25 -2.87 11.20 -4.79
CA TRP A 25 -3.87 10.96 -3.74
C TRP A 25 -3.24 10.73 -2.37
N LEU A 26 -2.16 9.94 -2.29
CA LEU A 26 -1.43 9.71 -1.03
C LEU A 26 -0.83 11.01 -0.48
N LYS A 27 -0.34 11.89 -1.36
CA LYS A 27 0.16 13.22 -0.97
C LYS A 27 -0.95 14.09 -0.39
N GLU A 28 -2.14 14.08 -0.98
CA GLU A 28 -3.31 14.80 -0.43
C GLU A 28 -3.74 14.29 0.95
N HIS A 29 -3.37 13.04 1.30
CA HIS A 29 -3.72 12.37 2.55
C HIS A 29 -2.50 12.17 3.49
N GLU A 30 -1.47 13.02 3.36
CA GLU A 30 -0.23 12.90 4.15
C GLU A 30 -0.44 13.04 5.67
N ALA A 31 -1.55 13.65 6.10
CA ALA A 31 -1.96 13.74 7.49
C ALA A 31 -2.32 12.38 8.12
N GLY A 32 -2.38 11.31 7.33
CA GLY A 32 -2.73 9.97 7.77
C GLY A 32 -4.22 9.67 7.63
N PHE A 33 -4.56 8.41 7.86
CA PHE A 33 -5.91 7.89 7.70
C PHE A 33 -6.65 7.81 9.04
N LYS A 34 -7.97 7.89 8.95
CA LYS A 34 -8.90 7.75 10.08
C LYS A 34 -9.71 6.47 9.91
N MET A 35 -10.36 6.03 10.97
CA MET A 35 -11.33 4.93 10.89
C MET A 35 -12.63 5.44 10.26
N PHE A 36 -13.24 4.68 9.37
CA PHE A 36 -14.56 5.00 8.84
C PHE A 36 -15.63 4.12 9.52
N ILE A 37 -16.40 4.71 10.44
CA ILE A 37 -17.38 3.99 11.27
C ILE A 37 -18.71 4.72 11.15
N ASN A 38 -19.77 3.98 10.80
CA ASN A 38 -21.14 4.51 10.73
C ASN A 38 -21.30 5.78 9.87
N GLY A 39 -20.57 5.86 8.74
CA GLY A 39 -20.66 7.00 7.83
C GLY A 39 -19.76 8.19 8.18
N GLU A 40 -18.98 8.09 9.27
CA GLU A 40 -18.12 9.17 9.76
C GLU A 40 -16.66 8.75 9.88
N TRP A 41 -15.75 9.73 9.75
CA TRP A 41 -14.32 9.55 9.96
C TRP A 41 -13.94 9.82 11.43
N VAL A 42 -13.56 8.77 12.13
CA VAL A 42 -13.22 8.78 13.56
C VAL A 42 -11.70 8.69 13.73
N ALA A 43 -11.14 9.50 14.63
CA ALA A 43 -9.70 9.46 14.94
C ALA A 43 -9.29 8.11 15.56
N ALA A 44 -8.17 7.55 15.12
CA ALA A 44 -7.57 6.37 15.74
C ALA A 44 -6.85 6.75 17.04
N SER A 45 -6.76 5.82 18.00
CA SER A 45 -5.98 6.00 19.23
C SER A 45 -4.49 5.82 19.01
N GLU A 46 -4.12 4.87 18.15
CA GLU A 46 -2.74 4.56 17.77
C GLU A 46 -2.72 4.31 16.26
N THR A 47 -1.60 4.65 15.61
CA THR A 47 -1.42 4.42 14.18
C THR A 47 -0.12 3.70 13.88
N PHE A 48 -0.03 3.06 12.72
CA PHE A 48 1.19 2.41 12.26
C PHE A 48 1.46 2.67 10.78
N SER A 49 2.74 2.53 10.39
CA SER A 49 3.15 2.77 9.01
C SER A 49 2.73 1.61 8.10
N THR A 50 2.04 1.93 7.00
CA THR A 50 1.89 1.02 5.86
C THR A 50 2.92 1.34 4.78
N LYS A 51 3.54 0.31 4.20
CA LYS A 51 4.67 0.44 3.26
C LYS A 51 4.42 -0.38 2.00
N ASN A 52 4.92 0.12 0.88
CA ASN A 52 4.90 -0.60 -0.38
C ASN A 52 5.83 -1.82 -0.29
N PRO A 53 5.34 -3.05 -0.47
CA PRO A 53 6.16 -4.26 -0.30
C PRO A 53 7.23 -4.41 -1.39
N ALA A 54 7.08 -3.76 -2.55
CA ALA A 54 8.03 -3.87 -3.66
C ALA A 54 9.31 -3.04 -3.44
N ASN A 55 9.23 -1.94 -2.68
CA ASN A 55 10.35 -1.01 -2.51
C ASN A 55 10.50 -0.41 -1.10
N GLY A 56 9.61 -0.74 -0.16
CA GLY A 56 9.63 -0.26 1.21
C GLY A 56 9.18 1.18 1.42
N LYS A 57 8.76 1.90 0.36
CA LYS A 57 8.31 3.30 0.45
C LYS A 57 7.10 3.42 1.38
N LEU A 58 7.09 4.42 2.27
CA LEU A 58 5.94 4.73 3.10
C LEU A 58 4.75 5.11 2.22
N LEU A 59 3.60 4.48 2.48
CA LEU A 59 2.34 4.81 1.82
C LEU A 59 1.46 5.70 2.70
N GLY A 60 1.49 5.50 4.02
CA GLY A 60 0.76 6.35 4.97
C GLY A 60 0.78 5.80 6.40
N MET A 61 0.15 6.54 7.30
CA MET A 61 -0.15 6.11 8.68
C MET A 61 -1.62 5.73 8.75
N VAL A 62 -1.92 4.54 9.26
CA VAL A 62 -3.29 4.00 9.41
C VAL A 62 -3.60 3.66 10.84
#